data_AF-A0AAU5LZX6-F1
#
_entry.id   AF-A0AAU5LZX6-F1
#
_cell.length_a   1.000
_cell.length_b   1.000
_cell.length_c   1.000
_cell.angle_alpha   90.00
_cell.angle_beta   90.00
_cell.angle_gamma   90.00
#
_symmetry.space_group_name_H-M   'P 1'
#
loop_
_entity.id
_entity.type
_entity.pdbx_description
1 polymer ?
#
loop_
_entity_poly.entity_id
_entity_poly.type
_entity_poly.pdbx_seq_one_letter_code
_entity_poly.pdbx_strand_id
1 'polypeptide(L)'
;MVALSGGTDTDAYVANPAYWPSLRLLADAGVQFTPTTTAGGWEVVKWDELATRHPADIVLYDQRPNSLGADRLATIAGWSEVPGVRAGNVLPWNPEPPLTYEAAASFVSALTASRR
;
A
#
# COMPACT_ATOMS: atom_id res chain seq x y z
N MET A 1 8.50 -0.55 2.18
CA MET A 1 7.07 -0.14 2.09
C MET A 1 6.24 -1.34 1.69
N VAL A 2 4.96 -1.34 2.01
CA VAL A 2 3.96 -2.22 1.38
C VAL A 2 2.83 -1.34 0.87
N ALA A 3 2.28 -1.70 -0.29
CA ALA A 3 1.08 -1.06 -0.83
C ALA A 3 -0.02 -2.11 -0.93
N LEU A 4 -1.25 -1.78 -0.57
CA LEU A 4 -2.35 -2.74 -0.57
C LEU A 4 -3.71 -2.10 -0.79
N SER A 5 -4.63 -2.88 -1.32
CA SER A 5 -6.06 -2.63 -1.25
C SER A 5 -6.66 -3.46 -0.12
N GLY A 6 -7.62 -2.88 0.61
CA GLY A 6 -8.47 -3.64 1.50
C GLY A 6 -9.41 -4.49 0.66
N GLY A 7 -9.05 -5.76 0.43
CA GLY A 7 -9.74 -6.64 -0.50
C GLY A 7 -11.10 -7.07 0.05
N THR A 8 -11.08 -8.01 0.99
CA THR A 8 -12.26 -8.47 1.72
C THR A 8 -12.01 -8.37 3.23
N ASP A 9 -13.02 -8.66 4.04
CA ASP A 9 -12.85 -8.75 5.49
C ASP A 9 -11.84 -9.85 5.92
N THR A 10 -11.48 -10.77 5.01
CA THR A 10 -10.50 -11.84 5.27
C THR A 10 -9.16 -11.65 4.57
N ASP A 11 -9.12 -10.86 3.49
CA ASP A 11 -7.98 -10.80 2.59
C ASP A 11 -7.52 -9.37 2.31
N ALA A 12 -6.22 -9.13 2.49
CA ALA A 12 -5.49 -8.00 1.95
C ALA A 12 -5.04 -8.31 0.52
N TYR A 13 -5.17 -7.35 -0.39
CA TYR A 13 -4.62 -7.47 -1.74
C TYR A 13 -3.35 -6.63 -1.78
N VAL A 14 -2.19 -7.27 -1.65
CA VAL A 14 -0.89 -6.61 -1.66
C VAL A 14 -0.51 -6.30 -3.12
N ALA A 15 -0.21 -5.05 -3.39
CA ALA A 15 0.13 -4.57 -4.72
C ALA A 15 1.54 -5.01 -5.11
N ASN A 16 1.67 -5.60 -6.29
CA ASN A 16 2.96 -5.80 -6.93
C ASN A 16 3.49 -4.44 -7.44
N PRO A 17 4.62 -3.93 -6.91
CA PRO A 17 5.15 -2.63 -7.30
C PRO A 17 5.51 -2.53 -8.79
N ALA A 18 5.78 -3.66 -9.46
CA ALA A 18 6.10 -3.67 -10.88
C ALA A 18 4.88 -3.43 -11.78
N TYR A 19 3.66 -3.62 -11.27
CA TYR A 19 2.42 -3.56 -12.05
C TYR A 19 1.74 -2.19 -11.99
N TRP A 20 1.85 -1.48 -10.87
CA TRP A 20 1.14 -0.21 -10.64
C TRP A 20 2.01 1.01 -10.97
N PRO A 21 1.53 1.98 -11.78
CA PRO A 21 2.38 3.05 -12.32
C PRO A 21 3.13 3.86 -11.25
N SER A 22 2.43 4.29 -10.20
CA SER A 22 3.00 5.11 -9.14
C SER A 22 3.95 4.33 -8.22
N LEU A 23 3.68 3.04 -7.99
CA LEU A 23 4.60 2.18 -7.23
C LEU A 23 5.85 1.84 -8.04
N ARG A 24 5.69 1.61 -9.35
CA ARG A 24 6.79 1.36 -10.27
C ARG A 24 7.74 2.55 -10.33
N LEU A 25 7.18 3.76 -10.44
CA LEU A 25 7.95 5.00 -10.38
C LEU A 25 8.81 5.08 -9.10
N LEU A 26 8.22 4.78 -7.94
CA LEU A 26 8.96 4.80 -6.67
C LEU A 26 10.03 3.71 -6.61
N ALA A 27 9.71 2.50 -7.07
CA ALA A 27 10.65 1.38 -7.10
C ALA A 27 11.85 1.65 -8.01
N ASP A 28 11.62 2.20 -9.21
CA ASP A 28 12.67 2.61 -10.14
C ASP A 28 13.52 3.77 -9.55
N ALA A 29 12.94 4.61 -8.69
CA ALA A 29 13.66 5.63 -7.92
C ALA A 29 14.38 5.09 -6.66
N GLY A 30 14.35 3.78 -6.42
CA GLY A 30 15.08 3.10 -5.33
C GLY A 30 14.28 2.89 -4.04
N VAL A 31 13.00 3.24 -4.01
CA VAL A 31 12.12 2.95 -2.85
C VAL A 31 11.93 1.45 -2.74
N GLN A 32 12.26 0.90 -1.57
CA GLN A 32 12.15 -0.53 -1.32
C GLN A 32 10.72 -0.92 -0.94
N PHE A 33 10.20 -1.94 -1.61
CA PHE A 33 8.94 -2.59 -1.30
C PHE A 33 9.19 -4.01 -0.80
N THR A 34 8.32 -4.51 0.08
CA THR A 34 8.29 -5.93 0.43
C THR A 34 8.04 -6.75 -0.84
N PRO A 35 8.73 -7.88 -1.05
CA PRO A 35 8.55 -8.68 -2.25
C PRO A 35 7.15 -9.28 -2.33
N THR A 36 6.64 -9.49 -3.54
CA THR A 36 5.37 -10.17 -3.79
C THR A 36 5.58 -11.51 -4.52
N THR A 37 4.68 -12.47 -4.35
CA THR A 37 4.74 -13.78 -5.04
C THR A 37 4.04 -13.82 -6.39
N THR A 38 3.31 -12.76 -6.75
CA THR A 38 2.54 -12.65 -8.00
C THR A 38 3.34 -11.95 -9.12
N ALA A 39 3.09 -12.35 -10.37
CA ALA A 39 3.46 -11.55 -11.55
C ALA A 39 2.34 -10.58 -11.98
N GLY A 40 1.13 -10.73 -11.44
CA GLY A 40 -0.01 -9.84 -11.67
C GLY A 40 0.00 -8.62 -10.77
N GLY A 41 -1.10 -7.86 -10.77
CA GLY A 41 -1.22 -6.63 -9.98
C GLY A 41 -1.38 -6.85 -8.48
N TRP A 42 -1.97 -7.97 -8.06
CA TRP A 42 -2.31 -8.25 -6.68
C TRP A 42 -1.86 -9.64 -6.24
N GLU A 43 -1.27 -9.70 -5.05
CA GLU A 43 -1.08 -10.90 -4.26
C GLU A 43 -2.13 -10.93 -3.16
N VAL A 44 -2.86 -12.04 -3.03
CA VAL A 44 -3.88 -12.19 -1.99
C VAL A 44 -3.21 -12.75 -0.74
N VAL A 45 -3.37 -12.06 0.39
CA VAL A 45 -2.77 -12.39 1.68
C VAL A 45 -3.83 -12.33 2.76
N LYS A 46 -3.87 -13.32 3.65
CA LYS A 46 -4.75 -13.27 4.82
C LYS A 46 -4.28 -12.18 5.78
N TRP A 47 -5.22 -11.47 6.42
CA TRP A 47 -4.87 -10.35 7.29
C TRP A 47 -3.97 -10.73 8.47
N ASP A 48 -4.14 -11.93 9.01
CA ASP A 48 -3.30 -12.49 10.08
C ASP A 48 -1.87 -12.87 9.63
N GLU A 49 -1.67 -13.10 8.33
CA GLU A 49 -0.36 -13.36 7.73
C GLU A 49 0.37 -12.09 7.26
N LEU A 50 -0.37 -10.99 7.06
CA LEU A 50 0.11 -9.79 6.37
C LEU A 50 1.38 -9.22 7.02
N ALA A 51 1.40 -9.08 8.35
CA ALA A 51 2.54 -8.50 9.07
C ALA A 51 3.80 -9.38 8.98
N THR A 52 3.63 -10.70 8.91
CA THR A 52 4.73 -11.66 8.78
C THR A 52 5.29 -11.69 7.36
N ARG A 53 4.42 -11.64 6.35
CA ARG A 53 4.82 -11.69 4.93
C ARG A 53 5.32 -10.36 4.39
N HIS A 54 4.74 -9.25 4.88
CA HIS A 54 5.05 -7.90 4.43
C HIS A 54 5.34 -6.96 5.62
N PRO A 55 6.41 -7.23 6.41
CA PRO A 55 6.80 -6.34 7.50
C PRO A 55 7.35 -5.04 6.94
N ALA A 56 6.53 -3.98 6.94
CA ALA A 56 6.91 -2.70 6.38
C ALA A 56 6.65 -1.55 7.36
N ASP A 57 7.55 -0.57 7.37
CA ASP A 57 7.46 0.63 8.22
C ASP A 57 6.46 1.68 7.71
N ILE A 58 6.02 1.55 6.45
CA ILE A 58 5.04 2.41 5.80
C ILE A 58 4.08 1.54 5.00
N VAL A 59 2.79 1.83 5.18
CA VAL A 59 1.71 1.24 4.40
C VAL A 59 1.10 2.29 3.49
N LEU A 60 1.04 1.98 2.20
CA LEU A 60 0.27 2.73 1.21
C LEU A 60 -1.08 2.04 1.03
N TYR A 61 -2.17 2.66 1.48
CA TYR A 61 -3.50 2.06 1.38
C TYR A 61 -4.25 2.57 0.14
N ASP A 62 -4.92 1.68 -0.57
CA ASP A 62 -5.80 2.03 -1.69
C ASP A 62 -6.99 2.86 -1.18
N GLN A 63 -6.99 4.14 -1.54
CA GLN A 63 -8.01 5.11 -1.12
C GLN A 63 -9.25 5.12 -2.03
N ARG A 64 -9.30 4.29 -3.06
CA ARG A 64 -10.45 4.24 -3.97
C ARG A 64 -11.68 3.68 -3.25
N PRO A 65 -12.90 4.09 -3.63
CA PRO A 65 -14.14 3.66 -2.96
C PRO A 65 -14.44 2.15 -3.02
N ASN A 66 -13.79 1.41 -3.91
CA ASN A 66 -13.96 -0.05 -4.06
C ASN A 66 -12.99 -0.86 -3.17
N SER A 67 -12.13 -0.20 -2.40
CA SER A 67 -11.29 -0.79 -1.36
C SER A 67 -11.92 -0.57 0.01
N LEU A 68 -11.67 -1.45 0.98
CA LEU A 68 -12.05 -1.18 2.37
C LEU A 68 -11.41 0.14 2.83
N GLY A 69 -12.25 1.07 3.28
CA GLY A 69 -11.80 2.36 3.80
C GLY A 69 -11.06 2.23 5.14
N ALA A 70 -10.37 3.31 5.53
CA ALA A 70 -9.54 3.36 6.73
C ALA A 70 -10.29 2.92 8.01
N ASP A 71 -11.55 3.35 8.19
CA ASP A 71 -12.37 2.99 9.35
C ASP A 71 -12.65 1.48 9.42
N ARG A 72 -12.83 0.81 8.28
CA ARG A 72 -13.02 -0.65 8.26
C ARG A 72 -11.70 -1.37 8.47
N LEU A 73 -10.63 -0.94 7.80
CA LEU A 73 -9.28 -1.50 8.00
C LEU A 73 -8.86 -1.45 9.48
N ALA A 74 -9.17 -0.37 10.18
CA ALA A 74 -8.90 -0.22 11.62
C ALA A 74 -9.59 -1.30 12.50
N THR A 75 -10.64 -1.96 12.00
CA THR A 75 -11.35 -3.04 12.71
C THR A 75 -10.90 -4.45 12.32
N ILE A 76 -10.04 -4.59 11.31
CA ILE A 76 -9.58 -5.89 10.82
C ILE A 76 -8.47 -6.43 11.74
N ALA A 77 -8.65 -7.66 12.22
CA ALA A 77 -7.62 -8.37 12.98
C ALA A 77 -6.36 -8.58 12.10
N GLY A 78 -5.18 -8.22 12.63
CA GLY A 78 -3.92 -8.29 11.89
C GLY A 78 -3.50 -6.98 11.22
N TRP A 79 -4.42 -6.03 10.99
CA TRP A 79 -4.08 -4.72 10.41
C TRP A 79 -3.07 -3.96 11.28
N SER A 80 -3.35 -3.86 12.58
CA SER A 80 -2.47 -3.23 13.58
C SER A 80 -1.14 -3.95 13.80
N GLU A 81 -0.99 -5.18 13.30
CA GLU A 81 0.22 -5.96 13.51
C GLU A 81 1.36 -5.53 12.57
N VAL A 82 1.01 -4.92 11.44
CA VAL A 82 1.99 -4.37 10.48
C VAL A 82 2.75 -3.22 11.16
N PRO A 83 4.10 -3.22 11.16
CA PRO A 83 4.89 -2.20 11.86
C PRO A 83 4.51 -0.75 11.54
N GLY A 84 4.30 -0.44 10.26
CA GLY A 84 3.90 0.89 9.81
C GLY A 84 2.52 1.31 10.30
N VAL A 85 1.56 0.38 10.38
CA VAL A 85 0.23 0.68 10.93
C VAL A 85 0.33 1.00 12.42
N ARG A 86 1.05 0.17 13.17
CA ARG A 86 1.29 0.38 14.61
C ARG A 86 1.96 1.73 14.89
N ALA A 87 2.84 2.17 14.00
CA ALA A 87 3.54 3.46 14.09
C ALA A 87 2.72 4.66 13.55
N GLY A 88 1.52 4.45 13.01
CA GLY A 88 0.71 5.51 12.39
C GLY A 88 1.20 5.95 11.00
N ASN A 89 2.13 5.21 10.39
CA ASN A 89 2.72 5.48 9.08
C ASN A 89 1.88 4.88 7.95
N VAL A 90 0.61 5.29 7.89
CA VAL A 90 -0.36 4.84 6.88
C VAL A 90 -0.69 6.02 5.97
N LEU A 91 -0.42 5.88 4.66
CA LEU A 91 -0.56 6.96 3.68
C LEU A 91 -1.53 6.55 2.57
N PRO A 92 -2.36 7.48 2.08
CA PRO A 92 -3.26 7.20 0.98
C PRO A 92 -2.49 7.01 -0.33
N TRP A 93 -2.96 6.07 -1.14
CA TRP A 93 -2.45 5.78 -2.47
C TRP A 93 -3.63 5.53 -3.41
N ASN A 94 -3.59 6.12 -4.60
CA ASN A 94 -4.50 5.78 -5.68
C ASN A 94 -3.76 4.87 -6.69
N PRO A 95 -4.17 3.60 -6.86
CA PRO A 95 -3.60 2.70 -7.88
C PRO A 95 -3.88 3.14 -9.32
N GLU A 96 -4.95 3.88 -9.54
CA GLU A 96 -5.39 4.39 -10.85
C GLU A 96 -5.39 5.94 -10.85
N PRO A 97 -4.22 6.58 -10.67
CA PRO A 97 -4.13 8.04 -10.73
C PRO A 97 -4.31 8.52 -12.17
N PRO A 98 -4.65 9.80 -12.39
CA PRO A 98 -4.43 10.44 -13.68
C PRO A 98 -2.97 10.24 -14.10
N LEU A 99 -2.73 9.76 -15.32
CA LEU A 99 -1.38 9.49 -15.84
C LEU A 99 -0.73 10.79 -16.36
N THR A 100 -0.60 11.77 -15.48
CA THR A 100 0.03 13.08 -15.77
C THR A 100 1.24 13.30 -14.87
N TYR A 101 2.18 14.14 -15.34
CA TYR A 101 3.33 14.55 -14.53
C TYR A 101 2.91 15.24 -13.23
N GLU A 102 1.86 16.06 -13.29
CA GLU A 102 1.33 16.76 -12.11
C GLU A 102 0.84 15.79 -11.03
N ALA A 103 0.08 14.77 -11.40
CA ALA A 103 -0.40 13.76 -10.46
C ALA A 103 0.76 12.95 -9.85
N ALA A 104 1.74 12.57 -10.66
CA ALA A 104 2.93 11.87 -10.18
C ALA A 104 3.76 12.75 -9.21
N ALA A 105 4.00 14.01 -9.56
CA ALA A 105 4.74 14.95 -8.73
C ALA A 105 4.02 15.23 -7.40
N SER A 106 2.70 15.38 -7.44
CA SER A 106 1.86 15.55 -6.25
C SER A 106 1.97 14.35 -5.31
N PHE A 107 1.87 13.12 -5.85
CA PHE A 107 2.01 11.91 -5.06
C PHE A 107 3.40 11.79 -4.40
N VAL A 108 4.48 11.98 -5.16
CA VAL A 108 5.84 11.94 -4.60
C VAL A 108 6.03 13.01 -3.52
N SER A 109 5.55 14.23 -3.76
CA SER A 109 5.66 15.34 -2.81
C SER A 109 4.95 15.03 -1.50
N ALA A 110 3.74 14.46 -1.57
CA ALA A 110 2.97 14.05 -0.38
C ALA A 110 3.71 13.00 0.44
N LEU A 111 4.34 12.00 -0.20
CA LEU A 111 5.15 11.00 0.48
C LEU A 111 6.34 11.61 1.21
N THR A 112 7.06 12.57 0.60
CA THR A 112 8.17 13.25 1.26
C THR A 112 7.75 14.17 2.41
N ALA A 113 6.59 14.84 2.30
CA ALA A 113 6.08 15.72 3.34
C ALA A 113 5.70 14.94 4.62
N SER A 114 5.19 13.71 4.47
CA SER A 114 4.81 12.84 5.58
C SER A 114 5.97 12.34 6.45
N ARG A 115 7.22 12.59 6.05
CA ARG A 115 8.44 12.10 6.72
C ARG A 115 9.19 13.18 7.53
N ARG A 116 8.54 14.30 7.86
CA ARG A 116 9.12 15.36 8.72
C ARG A 116 8.77 15.18 10.18
#